data_AF-A0A498HT70-F1
#
_entry.id   AF-A0A498HT70-F1
#
_cell.length_a   1.000
_cell.length_b   1.000
_cell.length_c   1.000
_cell.angle_alpha   90.00
_cell.angle_beta   90.00
_cell.angle_gamma   90.00
#
_symmetry.space_group_name_H-M   'P 1'
#
loop_
_entity.id
_entity.type
_entity.pdbx_description
1 polymer ?
#
loop_
_entity_poly.entity_id
_entity_poly.type
_entity_poly.pdbx_seq_one_letter_code
_entity_poly.pdbx_strand_id
1 'polypeptide(L)'
;MSQLGDDELTLILNWVTDPKDRQSFSEVCKQWLRVEGLNRSSIRLLEPEHLLRVLPRFPNLLQFEASKSIADSDLELIARFCPKIEVIDLNSKTPRKISDKFDEALLFDDFGNDGLCALAHGCPKLRKVSIRRRKNVGNFGIVSLVDLSHNLTYLDLGFCSLVSDPTLDAIGSSNSIMVLGLQGCSLITDRGLKFLANGSCSKTMKRLNLAGCDRITDFGVSNLQNMCGLVELNLAECGPKITDSGVVSIAAIRSLKRLNLSWLINVTNQTVVALAENCRKLEMLDLTGCELGTQHPCSPYGRP
;
A
#
# COMPACT_ATOMS: atom_id res chain seq x y z
N MET A 1 47.69 20.91 11.74
CA MET A 1 46.72 19.89 12.22
C MET A 1 46.38 19.01 11.04
N SER A 2 46.54 17.69 11.15
CA SER A 2 46.09 16.76 10.11
C SER A 2 44.58 16.88 9.96
N GLN A 3 44.09 17.20 8.75
CA GLN A 3 42.65 17.16 8.48
C GLN A 3 42.17 15.71 8.56
N LEU A 4 41.04 15.50 9.22
CA LEU A 4 40.35 14.21 9.25
C LEU A 4 39.86 13.86 7.83
N GLY A 5 40.02 12.60 7.42
CA GLY A 5 39.50 12.10 6.15
C GLY A 5 38.00 11.79 6.22
N ASP A 6 37.39 11.50 5.05
CA ASP A 6 35.96 11.21 4.95
C ASP A 6 35.56 9.97 5.78
N ASP A 7 36.48 9.01 5.97
CA ASP A 7 36.25 7.80 6.76
C ASP A 7 36.15 8.12 8.25
N GLU A 8 37.06 8.93 8.80
CA GLU A 8 37.00 9.36 10.19
C GLU A 8 35.78 10.26 10.45
N LEU A 9 35.46 11.16 9.50
CA LEU A 9 34.25 11.99 9.61
C LEU A 9 32.97 11.14 9.57
N THR A 10 32.95 10.07 8.76
CA THR A 10 31.84 9.11 8.73
C THR A 10 31.68 8.40 10.06
N LEU A 11 32.80 7.96 10.66
CA LEU A 11 32.77 7.35 11.99
C LEU A 11 32.18 8.32 13.01
N ILE A 12 32.61 9.58 13.03
CA ILE A 12 32.06 10.62 13.92
C ILE A 12 30.56 10.81 13.68
N LEU A 13 30.13 10.94 12.42
CA LEU A 13 28.72 11.15 12.08
C LEU A 13 27.82 9.99 12.53
N ASN A 14 28.35 8.76 12.57
CA ASN A 14 27.62 7.58 13.02
C ASN A 14 27.35 7.58 14.54
N TRP A 15 28.07 8.38 15.32
CA TRP A 15 27.75 8.60 16.74
C TRP A 15 26.63 9.63 16.96
N VAL A 16 26.26 10.40 15.92
CA VAL A 16 25.18 11.39 16.00
C VAL A 16 23.86 10.74 15.61
N THR A 17 23.01 10.48 16.62
CA THR A 17 21.73 9.78 16.43
C THR A 17 20.56 10.71 16.09
N ASP A 18 20.63 11.98 16.48
CA ASP A 18 19.58 12.95 16.15
C ASP A 18 19.66 13.38 14.67
N PRO A 19 18.57 13.25 13.88
CA PRO A 19 18.59 13.60 12.46
C PRO A 19 18.82 15.08 12.16
N LYS A 20 18.40 15.99 13.04
CA LYS A 20 18.59 17.44 12.87
C LYS A 20 20.03 17.80 13.16
N ASP A 21 20.60 17.25 14.22
CA ASP A 21 22.02 17.45 14.53
C ASP A 21 22.87 16.92 13.38
N ARG A 22 22.59 15.70 12.89
CA ARG A 22 23.27 15.10 11.73
C ARG A 22 23.18 15.99 10.48
N GLN A 23 22.02 16.62 10.26
CA GLN A 23 21.85 17.59 9.16
C GLN A 23 22.70 18.85 9.36
N SER A 24 22.86 19.35 10.59
CA SER A 24 23.64 20.58 10.83
C SER A 24 25.13 20.43 10.47
N PHE A 25 25.70 19.22 10.54
CA PHE A 25 27.06 18.96 10.04
C PHE A 25 27.21 19.36 8.58
N SER A 26 26.17 19.16 7.77
CA SER A 26 26.18 19.50 6.36
C SER A 26 26.34 21.00 6.07
N GLU A 27 26.10 21.84 7.07
CA GLU A 27 26.21 23.31 7.01
C GLU A 27 27.61 23.81 7.41
N VAL A 28 28.47 22.94 7.98
CA VAL A 28 29.80 23.33 8.50
C VAL A 28 30.79 23.58 7.37
N CYS A 29 30.96 22.63 6.45
CA CYS A 29 31.88 22.76 5.31
C CYS A 29 31.52 21.78 4.19
N LYS A 30 32.15 21.95 3.01
CA LYS A 30 31.94 21.07 1.83
C LYS A 30 32.23 19.60 2.10
N GLN A 31 33.20 19.29 2.95
CA GLN A 31 33.55 17.91 3.28
C GLN A 31 32.44 17.26 4.12
N TRP A 32 31.95 17.95 5.16
CA TRP A 32 30.82 17.47 5.94
C TRP A 32 29.52 17.41 5.14
N LEU A 33 29.28 18.37 4.24
CA LEU A 33 28.18 18.33 3.27
C LEU A 33 28.23 17.05 2.42
N ARG A 34 29.42 16.63 1.97
CA ARG A 34 29.61 15.39 1.22
C ARG A 34 29.39 14.16 2.10
N VAL A 35 30.07 14.08 3.25
CA VAL A 35 30.01 12.94 4.19
C VAL A 35 28.59 12.68 4.68
N GLU A 36 27.85 13.74 5.03
CA GLU A 36 26.44 13.63 5.43
C GLU A 36 25.59 13.06 4.29
N GLY A 37 25.80 13.54 3.06
CA GLY A 37 25.07 13.06 1.89
C GLY A 37 25.28 11.56 1.61
N LEU A 38 26.53 11.11 1.67
CA LEU A 38 26.88 9.70 1.46
C LEU A 38 26.31 8.77 2.53
N ASN A 39 26.09 9.28 3.73
CA ASN A 39 25.61 8.52 4.88
C ASN A 39 24.11 8.72 5.17
N ARG A 40 23.39 9.48 4.33
CA ARG A 40 21.96 9.69 4.49
C ARG A 40 21.18 8.52 3.93
N SER A 41 20.40 7.86 4.79
CA SER A 41 19.59 6.68 4.44
C SER A 41 18.14 7.02 4.14
N SER A 42 17.64 8.20 4.55
CA SER A 42 16.27 8.64 4.32
C SER A 42 16.16 10.12 4.01
N ILE A 43 15.24 10.46 3.10
CA ILE A 43 14.88 11.83 2.74
C ILE A 43 13.37 11.94 2.55
N ARG A 44 12.84 13.11 2.90
CA ARG A 44 11.50 13.54 2.54
C ARG A 44 11.59 14.73 1.61
N LEU A 45 11.09 14.57 0.40
CA LEU A 45 11.00 15.62 -0.60
C LEU A 45 9.84 16.57 -0.25
N LEU A 46 10.21 17.85 -0.15
CA LEU A 46 9.27 18.95 0.03
C LEU A 46 8.99 19.67 -1.29
N GLU A 47 10.00 19.85 -2.13
CA GLU A 47 9.93 20.63 -3.38
C GLU A 47 10.54 19.83 -4.56
N PRO A 48 9.72 19.26 -5.47
CA PRO A 48 10.17 18.45 -6.60
C PRO A 48 11.13 19.14 -7.57
N GLU A 49 11.01 20.46 -7.77
CA GLU A 49 11.84 21.24 -8.68
C GLU A 49 13.35 21.21 -8.35
N HIS A 50 13.72 20.78 -7.15
CA HIS A 50 15.11 20.65 -6.71
C HIS A 50 15.67 19.24 -6.79
N LEU A 51 14.84 18.25 -7.14
CA LEU A 51 15.17 16.84 -7.08
C LEU A 51 16.41 16.48 -7.93
N LEU A 52 16.53 17.02 -9.15
CA LEU A 52 17.70 16.83 -10.01
C LEU A 52 19.03 17.29 -9.36
N ARG A 53 19.01 18.37 -8.57
CA ARG A 53 20.21 18.89 -7.89
C ARG A 53 20.50 18.15 -6.59
N VAL A 54 19.46 17.64 -5.94
CA VAL A 54 19.51 17.09 -4.59
C VAL A 54 19.86 15.60 -4.60
N LEU A 55 19.26 14.80 -5.48
CA LEU A 55 19.45 13.34 -5.47
C LEU A 55 20.89 12.85 -5.69
N PRO A 56 21.72 13.46 -6.57
CA PRO A 56 23.11 13.01 -6.75
C PRO A 56 23.93 13.04 -5.45
N ARG A 57 23.51 13.82 -4.46
CA ARG A 57 24.15 13.89 -3.13
C ARG A 57 23.87 12.67 -2.25
N PHE A 58 22.80 11.92 -2.53
CA PHE A 58 22.31 10.84 -1.68
C PHE A 58 22.27 9.47 -2.41
N PRO A 59 23.41 8.96 -2.91
CA PRO A 59 23.44 7.71 -3.69
C PRO A 59 23.15 6.44 -2.86
N ASN A 60 23.21 6.55 -1.52
CA ASN A 60 22.98 5.44 -0.60
C ASN A 60 21.60 5.48 0.08
N LEU A 61 20.67 6.23 -0.49
CA LEU A 61 19.33 6.36 0.04
C LEU A 61 18.60 5.01 0.04
N LEU A 62 18.01 4.65 1.18
CA LEU A 62 17.19 3.44 1.35
C LEU A 62 15.70 3.78 1.40
N GLN A 63 15.35 4.97 1.89
CA GLN A 63 13.97 5.42 2.00
C GLN A 63 13.76 6.80 1.36
N PHE A 64 12.78 6.89 0.49
CA PHE A 64 12.35 8.12 -0.14
C PHE A 64 10.88 8.38 0.13
N GLU A 65 10.55 9.57 0.61
CA GLU A 65 9.17 10.03 0.78
C GLU A 65 8.94 11.31 -0.04
N ALA A 66 7.82 11.41 -0.74
CA ALA A 66 7.38 12.65 -1.37
C ALA A 66 6.00 13.05 -0.85
N SER A 67 5.88 14.31 -0.41
CA SER A 67 4.60 14.85 0.09
C SER A 67 3.85 15.75 -0.89
N LYS A 68 4.47 16.07 -2.03
CA LYS A 68 3.87 16.77 -3.18
C LYS A 68 3.75 15.84 -4.38
N SER A 69 3.04 16.28 -5.43
CA SER A 69 2.99 15.58 -6.71
C SER A 69 4.39 15.49 -7.31
N ILE A 70 4.70 14.38 -7.97
CA ILE A 70 5.95 14.18 -8.71
C ILE A 70 5.60 13.57 -10.07
N ALA A 71 6.38 13.89 -11.09
CA ALA A 71 6.18 13.42 -12.44
C ALA A 71 6.95 12.11 -12.70
N ASP A 72 6.69 11.47 -13.85
CA ASP A 72 7.45 10.29 -14.29
C ASP A 72 8.95 10.58 -14.43
N SER A 73 9.31 11.79 -14.87
CA SER A 73 10.70 12.25 -14.95
C SER A 73 11.39 12.30 -13.58
N ASP A 74 10.67 12.67 -12.52
CA ASP A 74 11.22 12.65 -11.16
C ASP A 74 11.49 11.22 -10.69
N LEU A 75 10.59 10.28 -11.03
CA LEU A 75 10.78 8.87 -10.76
C LEU A 75 11.97 8.28 -11.50
N GLU A 76 12.21 8.71 -12.74
CA GLU A 76 13.40 8.35 -13.50
C GLU A 76 14.69 8.88 -12.85
N LEU A 77 14.67 10.12 -12.33
CA LEU A 77 15.80 10.67 -11.59
C LEU A 77 16.08 9.89 -10.30
N ILE A 78 15.03 9.51 -9.56
CA ILE A 78 15.15 8.65 -8.36
C ILE A 78 15.77 7.30 -8.73
N ALA A 79 15.23 6.65 -9.76
CA ALA A 79 15.72 5.37 -10.27
C ALA A 79 17.20 5.43 -10.67
N ARG A 80 17.62 6.54 -11.28
CA ARG A 80 18.99 6.77 -11.75
C ARG A 80 19.98 7.05 -10.62
N PHE A 81 19.63 7.94 -9.69
CA PHE A 81 20.57 8.44 -8.67
C PHE A 81 20.54 7.64 -7.37
N CYS A 82 19.44 6.94 -7.07
CA CYS A 82 19.23 6.25 -5.81
C CYS A 82 18.84 4.77 -6.02
N PRO A 83 19.69 3.94 -6.68
CA PRO A 83 19.36 2.56 -7.02
C PRO A 83 19.25 1.61 -5.82
N LYS A 84 19.63 2.06 -4.61
CA LYS A 84 19.56 1.28 -3.37
C LYS A 84 18.24 1.43 -2.62
N ILE A 85 17.29 2.20 -3.13
CA ILE A 85 16.00 2.43 -2.46
C ILE A 85 15.28 1.09 -2.22
N GLU A 86 14.80 0.95 -0.99
CA GLU A 86 14.03 -0.19 -0.50
C GLU A 86 12.60 0.22 -0.12
N VAL A 87 12.42 1.47 0.29
CA VAL A 87 11.14 2.00 0.75
C VAL A 87 10.82 3.28 0.00
N ILE A 88 9.68 3.30 -0.69
CA ILE A 88 9.17 4.51 -1.32
C ILE A 88 7.74 4.79 -0.82
N ASP A 89 7.52 6.01 -0.33
CA ASP A 89 6.20 6.50 0.06
C ASP A 89 5.90 7.78 -0.73
N LEU A 90 5.03 7.62 -1.73
CA LEU A 90 4.58 8.71 -2.58
C LEU A 90 3.10 9.00 -2.30
N ASN A 91 2.64 8.80 -1.07
CA ASN A 91 1.28 9.23 -0.72
C ASN A 91 1.26 10.76 -0.57
N SER A 92 0.45 11.44 -1.37
CA SER A 92 0.21 12.87 -1.15
C SER A 92 -0.46 13.06 0.22
N LYS A 93 0.15 13.91 1.05
CA LYS A 93 -0.36 14.27 2.39
C LYS A 93 -1.32 15.46 2.36
N THR A 94 -1.60 16.05 1.19
CA THR A 94 -2.53 17.19 1.12
C THR A 94 -3.96 16.71 1.44
N PRO A 95 -4.56 17.17 2.56
CA PRO A 95 -5.96 16.90 2.83
C PRO A 95 -6.78 17.68 1.82
N ARG A 96 -7.63 16.99 1.04
CA ARG A 96 -8.65 17.69 0.26
C ARG A 96 -9.56 18.41 1.24
N LYS A 97 -9.58 19.75 1.18
CA LYS A 97 -10.75 20.48 1.65
C LYS A 97 -11.93 19.97 0.83
N ILE A 98 -13.03 19.69 1.51
CA ILE A 98 -14.27 19.13 0.92
C ILE A 98 -14.93 20.10 -0.09
N SER A 99 -14.36 21.29 -0.33
CA SER A 99 -14.91 22.33 -1.22
C SER A 99 -14.46 22.28 -2.68
N ASP A 100 -13.39 21.58 -3.05
CA ASP A 100 -12.73 21.87 -4.33
C ASP A 100 -13.25 20.95 -5.44
N LYS A 101 -14.50 21.19 -5.85
CA LYS A 101 -15.09 20.69 -7.11
C LYS A 101 -14.42 21.30 -8.37
N PHE A 102 -13.35 22.08 -8.22
CA PHE A 102 -12.75 22.88 -9.30
C PHE A 102 -11.21 22.81 -9.43
N ASP A 103 -10.54 21.81 -8.84
CA ASP A 103 -9.10 21.58 -9.09
C ASP A 103 -8.83 20.29 -9.89
N GLU A 104 -9.70 19.98 -10.85
CA GLU A 104 -9.45 18.90 -11.82
C GLU A 104 -8.31 19.26 -12.81
N ALA A 105 -7.94 20.54 -12.89
CA ALA A 105 -6.96 21.08 -13.84
C ALA A 105 -5.49 21.04 -13.38
N LEU A 106 -5.19 20.73 -12.12
CA LEU A 106 -3.80 20.69 -11.58
C LEU A 106 -3.25 19.26 -11.38
N LEU A 107 -3.95 18.23 -11.87
CA LEU A 107 -3.57 16.82 -11.73
C LEU A 107 -2.81 16.23 -12.93
N PHE A 108 -2.39 17.06 -13.89
CA PHE A 108 -1.79 16.58 -15.13
C PHE A 108 -0.32 16.14 -15.01
N ASP A 109 0.42 16.61 -14.00
CA ASP A 109 1.84 16.24 -13.79
C ASP A 109 2.02 15.20 -12.66
N ASP A 110 1.06 14.28 -12.50
CA ASP A 110 1.25 13.13 -11.62
C ASP A 110 1.79 11.93 -12.39
N PHE A 111 2.73 11.18 -11.79
CA PHE A 111 3.35 10.02 -12.40
C PHE A 111 2.34 8.91 -12.76
N GLY A 112 2.66 8.17 -13.81
CA GLY A 112 1.88 7.05 -14.32
C GLY A 112 2.69 5.77 -14.41
N ASN A 113 2.42 4.99 -15.47
CA ASN A 113 3.08 3.71 -15.66
C ASN A 113 4.57 3.86 -15.98
N ASP A 114 4.97 4.90 -16.72
CA ASP A 114 6.35 5.06 -17.19
C ASP A 114 7.33 5.30 -16.04
N GLY A 115 6.97 6.15 -15.08
CA GLY A 115 7.76 6.38 -13.88
C GLY A 115 7.80 5.17 -12.96
N LEU A 116 6.72 4.39 -12.87
CA LEU A 116 6.73 3.12 -12.14
C LEU A 116 7.64 2.09 -12.80
N CYS A 117 7.62 2.00 -14.13
CA CYS A 117 8.57 1.18 -14.88
C CYS A 117 10.01 1.64 -14.61
N ALA A 118 10.28 2.94 -14.66
CA ALA A 118 11.62 3.48 -14.37
C ALA A 118 12.09 3.08 -12.96
N LEU A 119 11.23 3.23 -11.94
CA LEU A 119 11.52 2.76 -10.58
C LEU A 119 11.78 1.26 -10.51
N ALA A 120 10.95 0.45 -11.16
CA ALA A 120 11.08 -1.01 -11.16
C ALA A 120 12.44 -1.46 -11.74
N HIS A 121 12.91 -0.78 -12.79
CA HIS A 121 14.19 -1.09 -13.43
C HIS A 121 15.39 -0.52 -12.64
N GLY A 122 15.29 0.69 -12.10
CA GLY A 122 16.42 1.36 -11.43
C GLY A 122 16.58 1.01 -9.95
N CYS A 123 15.51 0.56 -9.28
CA CYS A 123 15.52 0.25 -7.85
C CYS A 123 15.16 -1.23 -7.58
N PRO A 124 16.05 -2.20 -7.91
CA PRO A 124 15.76 -3.63 -7.78
C PRO A 124 15.62 -4.13 -6.32
N LYS A 125 15.93 -3.29 -5.34
CA LYS A 125 15.85 -3.60 -3.90
C LYS A 125 14.53 -3.19 -3.25
N LEU A 126 13.56 -2.70 -4.02
CA LEU A 126 12.28 -2.27 -3.51
C LEU A 126 11.61 -3.39 -2.68
N ARG A 127 11.26 -3.04 -1.45
CA ARG A 127 10.60 -3.89 -0.45
C ARG A 127 9.26 -3.34 -0.03
N LYS A 128 9.11 -2.01 0.01
CA LYS A 128 7.88 -1.32 0.40
C LYS A 128 7.57 -0.19 -0.55
N VAL A 129 6.42 -0.25 -1.21
CA VAL A 129 5.94 0.78 -2.12
C VAL A 129 4.54 1.23 -1.67
N SER A 130 4.37 2.54 -1.48
CA SER A 130 3.07 3.15 -1.20
C SER A 130 2.80 4.27 -2.18
N ILE A 131 1.74 4.13 -2.96
CA ILE A 131 1.39 5.01 -4.09
C ILE A 131 -0.12 5.21 -4.17
N ARG A 132 -0.74 5.64 -3.08
CA ARG A 132 -2.19 5.82 -3.00
C ARG A 132 -2.66 7.00 -3.86
N ARG A 133 -3.90 6.91 -4.36
CA ARG A 133 -4.65 7.98 -5.04
C ARG A 133 -3.99 8.46 -6.34
N ARG A 134 -3.33 7.56 -7.07
CA ARG A 134 -2.68 7.86 -8.35
C ARG A 134 -3.62 7.53 -9.50
N LYS A 135 -4.13 8.56 -10.18
CA LYS A 135 -5.11 8.43 -11.27
C LYS A 135 -4.48 7.86 -12.56
N ASN A 136 -3.19 8.12 -12.77
CA ASN A 136 -2.45 7.73 -13.98
C ASN A 136 -1.74 6.36 -13.84
N VAL A 137 -1.78 5.76 -12.65
CA VAL A 137 -1.20 4.44 -12.39
C VAL A 137 -2.21 3.36 -12.73
N GLY A 138 -1.90 2.56 -13.75
CA GLY A 138 -2.68 1.41 -14.17
C GLY A 138 -1.93 0.10 -14.03
N ASN A 139 -2.49 -0.97 -14.61
CA ASN A 139 -1.96 -2.31 -14.43
C ASN A 139 -0.50 -2.46 -14.90
N PHE A 140 -0.13 -1.85 -16.03
CA PHE A 140 1.18 -2.04 -16.66
C PHE A 140 2.36 -1.67 -15.74
N GLY A 141 2.32 -0.47 -15.14
CA GLY A 141 3.38 -0.02 -14.23
C GLY A 141 3.48 -0.90 -12.98
N ILE A 142 2.35 -1.36 -12.44
CA ILE A 142 2.33 -2.25 -11.27
C ILE A 142 2.84 -3.65 -11.60
N VAL A 143 2.48 -4.19 -12.75
CA VAL A 143 2.97 -5.50 -13.22
C VAL A 143 4.50 -5.43 -13.35
N SER A 144 5.04 -4.41 -14.01
CA SER A 144 6.50 -4.21 -14.09
C SER A 144 7.16 -4.11 -12.71
N LEU A 145 6.54 -3.38 -11.78
CA LEU A 145 7.03 -3.27 -10.41
C LEU A 145 7.09 -4.61 -9.69
N VAL A 146 6.02 -5.41 -9.76
CA VAL A 146 5.92 -6.72 -9.10
C VAL A 146 6.86 -7.74 -9.73
N ASP A 147 6.96 -7.75 -11.06
CA ASP A 147 7.77 -8.71 -11.81
C ASP A 147 9.28 -8.46 -11.60
N LEU A 148 9.71 -7.20 -11.50
CA LEU A 148 11.13 -6.85 -11.37
C LEU A 148 11.59 -6.71 -9.90
N SER A 149 10.68 -6.38 -8.98
CA SER A 149 11.02 -6.18 -7.56
C SER A 149 10.72 -7.41 -6.71
N HIS A 150 11.55 -8.46 -6.84
CA HIS A 150 11.32 -9.74 -6.15
C HIS A 150 11.31 -9.65 -4.61
N ASN A 151 11.86 -8.58 -4.03
CA ASN A 151 11.88 -8.33 -2.58
C ASN A 151 10.63 -7.58 -2.07
N LEU A 152 9.65 -7.29 -2.93
CA LEU A 152 8.49 -6.48 -2.59
C LEU A 152 7.56 -7.21 -1.59
N THR A 153 7.56 -6.74 -0.35
CA THR A 153 6.73 -7.32 0.74
C THR A 153 5.50 -6.49 1.06
N TYR A 154 5.51 -5.20 0.72
CA TYR A 154 4.43 -4.26 0.99
C TYR A 154 4.12 -3.45 -0.26
N LEU A 155 2.85 -3.46 -0.66
CA LEU A 155 2.33 -2.67 -1.77
C LEU A 155 0.99 -2.05 -1.37
N ASP A 156 0.89 -0.72 -1.41
CA ASP A 156 -0.36 0.00 -1.15
C ASP A 156 -0.75 0.86 -2.36
N LEU A 157 -1.86 0.46 -2.99
CA LEU A 157 -2.44 1.01 -4.22
C LEU A 157 -3.80 1.66 -3.94
N GLY A 158 -4.13 1.96 -2.68
CA GLY A 158 -5.45 2.46 -2.31
C GLY A 158 -5.88 3.67 -3.14
N PHE A 159 -7.10 3.63 -3.67
CA PHE A 159 -7.76 4.63 -4.50
C PHE A 159 -7.08 4.88 -5.86
N CYS A 160 -6.33 3.90 -6.39
CA CYS A 160 -5.87 3.94 -7.78
C CYS A 160 -6.95 3.40 -8.71
N SER A 161 -7.62 4.29 -9.44
CA SER A 161 -8.85 3.98 -10.19
C SER A 161 -8.65 3.11 -11.43
N LEU A 162 -7.42 2.96 -11.93
CA LEU A 162 -7.09 2.15 -13.10
C LEU A 162 -6.55 0.75 -12.73
N VAL A 163 -6.42 0.44 -11.45
CA VAL A 163 -5.97 -0.88 -10.96
C VAL A 163 -7.14 -1.86 -11.01
N SER A 164 -6.98 -2.95 -11.77
CA SER A 164 -8.00 -3.99 -11.98
C SER A 164 -7.43 -5.41 -11.86
N ASP A 165 -8.25 -6.43 -12.10
CA ASP A 165 -7.90 -7.85 -11.90
C ASP A 165 -6.56 -8.32 -12.50
N PRO A 166 -6.08 -7.84 -13.68
CA PRO A 166 -4.75 -8.20 -14.18
C PRO A 166 -3.59 -7.84 -13.24
N THR A 167 -3.72 -6.76 -12.46
CA THR A 167 -2.74 -6.45 -11.40
C THR A 167 -2.74 -7.53 -10.32
N LEU A 168 -3.91 -8.07 -9.98
CA LEU A 168 -4.04 -9.13 -8.97
C LEU A 168 -3.54 -10.48 -9.48
N ASP A 169 -3.55 -10.71 -10.79
CA ASP A 169 -2.90 -11.87 -11.41
C ASP A 169 -1.37 -11.84 -11.25
N ALA A 170 -0.75 -10.70 -11.56
CA ALA A 170 0.68 -10.50 -11.34
C ALA A 170 1.07 -10.58 -9.85
N ILE A 171 0.30 -9.91 -8.97
CA ILE A 171 0.50 -10.00 -7.52
C ILE A 171 0.29 -11.45 -7.02
N GLY A 172 -0.69 -12.16 -7.56
CA GLY A 172 -0.96 -13.57 -7.29
C GLY A 172 0.27 -14.44 -7.52
N SER A 173 1.04 -14.13 -8.57
CA SER A 173 2.26 -14.85 -8.92
C SER A 173 3.48 -14.51 -8.05
N SER A 174 3.41 -13.43 -7.25
CA SER A 174 4.50 -13.03 -6.35
C SER A 174 4.67 -14.00 -5.17
N ASN A 175 5.92 -14.26 -4.79
CA ASN A 175 6.29 -15.11 -3.65
C ASN A 175 6.70 -14.32 -2.39
N SER A 176 6.63 -12.99 -2.42
CA SER A 176 7.17 -12.13 -1.35
C SER A 176 6.16 -11.18 -0.73
N ILE A 177 5.06 -10.85 -1.43
CA ILE A 177 4.06 -9.90 -0.94
C ILE A 177 3.39 -10.44 0.33
N MET A 178 3.46 -9.63 1.39
CA MET A 178 2.85 -9.90 2.70
C MET A 178 1.71 -8.92 3.01
N VAL A 179 1.77 -7.72 2.46
CA VAL A 179 0.82 -6.63 2.76
C VAL A 179 0.37 -6.01 1.46
N LEU A 180 -0.95 -6.05 1.23
CA LEU A 180 -1.57 -5.49 0.04
C LEU A 180 -2.72 -4.54 0.41
N GLY A 181 -2.60 -3.28 -0.01
CA GLY A 181 -3.64 -2.28 0.09
C GLY A 181 -4.31 -2.01 -1.25
N LEU A 182 -5.61 -2.25 -1.34
CA LEU A 182 -6.44 -2.04 -2.54
C LEU A 182 -7.71 -1.21 -2.23
N GLN A 183 -7.73 -0.52 -1.09
CA GLN A 183 -8.89 0.25 -0.64
C GLN A 183 -9.42 1.16 -1.75
N GLY A 184 -10.70 1.07 -2.10
CA GLY A 184 -11.35 1.93 -3.09
C GLY A 184 -10.93 1.67 -4.54
N CYS A 185 -10.22 0.57 -4.84
CA CYS A 185 -9.96 0.15 -6.21
C CYS A 185 -11.23 -0.51 -6.80
N SER A 186 -12.11 0.30 -7.39
CA SER A 186 -13.46 -0.13 -7.83
C SER A 186 -13.48 -1.04 -9.05
N LEU A 187 -12.36 -1.29 -9.73
CA LEU A 187 -12.26 -2.22 -10.85
C LEU A 187 -11.86 -3.64 -10.42
N ILE A 188 -11.64 -3.88 -9.13
CA ILE A 188 -11.34 -5.20 -8.58
C ILE A 188 -12.63 -6.01 -8.42
N THR A 189 -12.63 -7.23 -8.94
CA THR A 189 -13.78 -8.14 -8.90
C THR A 189 -13.42 -9.48 -8.25
N ASP A 190 -14.40 -10.37 -8.17
CA ASP A 190 -14.20 -11.73 -7.69
C ASP A 190 -13.12 -12.50 -8.47
N ARG A 191 -12.92 -12.18 -9.77
CA ARG A 191 -11.86 -12.78 -10.58
C ARG A 191 -10.47 -12.41 -10.04
N GLY A 192 -10.28 -11.14 -9.66
CA GLY A 192 -9.07 -10.66 -9.02
C GLY A 192 -8.78 -11.39 -7.71
N LEU A 193 -9.80 -11.57 -6.86
CA LEU A 193 -9.63 -12.32 -5.60
C LEU A 193 -9.27 -13.79 -5.83
N LYS A 194 -9.83 -14.41 -6.87
CA LYS A 194 -9.46 -15.78 -7.26
C LYS A 194 -7.98 -15.88 -7.65
N PHE A 195 -7.42 -14.89 -8.35
CA PHE A 195 -5.99 -14.85 -8.66
C PHE A 195 -5.12 -14.77 -7.41
N LEU A 196 -5.46 -13.91 -6.46
CA LEU A 196 -4.73 -13.80 -5.19
C LEU A 196 -4.81 -15.11 -4.36
N ALA A 197 -6.00 -15.70 -4.29
CA ALA A 197 -6.25 -16.89 -3.49
C ALA A 197 -5.57 -18.15 -4.04
N ASN A 198 -5.52 -18.30 -5.37
CA ASN A 198 -4.93 -19.47 -6.02
C ASN A 198 -3.46 -19.28 -6.40
N GLY A 199 -2.97 -18.04 -6.34
CA GLY A 199 -1.59 -17.70 -6.63
C GLY A 199 -0.62 -18.08 -5.50
N SER A 200 0.67 -17.93 -5.77
CA SER A 200 1.75 -18.13 -4.81
C SER A 200 1.66 -17.20 -3.58
N CYS A 201 1.16 -15.98 -3.77
CA CYS A 201 1.08 -15.00 -2.68
C CYS A 201 0.13 -15.44 -1.54
N SER A 202 -0.78 -16.38 -1.81
CA SER A 202 -1.70 -16.96 -0.81
C SER A 202 -0.96 -17.53 0.42
N LYS A 203 0.28 -17.98 0.25
CA LYS A 203 1.14 -18.54 1.31
C LYS A 203 1.87 -17.46 2.12
N THR A 204 2.11 -16.30 1.54
CA THR A 204 2.90 -15.21 2.16
C THR A 204 2.05 -14.07 2.69
N MET A 205 0.89 -13.82 2.10
CA MET A 205 0.03 -12.68 2.43
C MET A 205 -0.45 -12.76 3.88
N LYS A 206 -0.22 -11.66 4.61
CA LYS A 206 -0.60 -11.48 6.02
C LYS A 206 -1.69 -10.44 6.18
N ARG A 207 -1.72 -9.41 5.33
CA ARG A 207 -2.66 -8.30 5.43
C ARG A 207 -3.22 -7.95 4.07
N LEU A 208 -4.54 -7.95 3.97
CA LEU A 208 -5.28 -7.61 2.75
C LEU A 208 -6.35 -6.56 3.08
N ASN A 209 -6.23 -5.39 2.48
CA ASN A 209 -7.21 -4.33 2.63
C ASN A 209 -7.96 -4.11 1.31
N LEU A 210 -9.23 -4.49 1.29
CA LEU A 210 -10.15 -4.39 0.14
C LEU A 210 -11.25 -3.37 0.38
N ALA A 211 -11.19 -2.57 1.45
CA ALA A 211 -12.30 -1.70 1.83
C ALA A 211 -12.77 -0.80 0.67
N GLY A 212 -14.07 -0.70 0.44
CA GLY A 212 -14.63 0.09 -0.67
C GLY A 212 -14.46 -0.53 -2.07
N CYS A 213 -14.03 -1.79 -2.18
CA CYS A 213 -14.09 -2.55 -3.44
C CYS A 213 -15.50 -3.14 -3.64
N ASP A 214 -16.41 -2.33 -4.16
CA ASP A 214 -17.86 -2.58 -4.25
C ASP A 214 -18.30 -3.63 -5.29
N ARG A 215 -17.38 -4.12 -6.13
CA ARG A 215 -17.64 -5.18 -7.14
C ARG A 215 -17.32 -6.57 -6.66
N ILE A 216 -16.85 -6.72 -5.42
CA ILE A 216 -16.61 -8.01 -4.79
C ILE A 216 -17.91 -8.55 -4.20
N THR A 217 -18.12 -9.84 -4.32
CA THR A 217 -19.28 -10.56 -3.79
C THR A 217 -18.84 -11.71 -2.88
N ASP A 218 -19.81 -12.41 -2.28
CA ASP A 218 -19.57 -13.66 -1.56
C ASP A 218 -18.75 -14.66 -2.37
N PHE A 219 -18.91 -14.70 -3.70
CA PHE A 219 -18.11 -15.58 -4.55
C PHE A 219 -16.62 -15.22 -4.48
N GLY A 220 -16.25 -13.95 -4.64
CA GLY A 220 -14.86 -13.52 -4.53
C GLY A 220 -14.29 -13.75 -3.14
N VAL A 221 -15.04 -13.36 -2.11
CA VAL A 221 -14.65 -13.54 -0.71
C VAL A 221 -14.42 -15.01 -0.36
N SER A 222 -15.28 -15.92 -0.83
CA SER A 222 -15.15 -17.35 -0.54
C SER A 222 -13.87 -17.97 -1.11
N ASN A 223 -13.27 -17.39 -2.17
CA ASN A 223 -11.98 -17.85 -2.67
C ASN A 223 -10.86 -17.64 -1.63
N LEU A 224 -10.95 -16.61 -0.78
CA LEU A 224 -9.92 -16.26 0.20
C LEU A 224 -9.77 -17.30 1.33
N GLN A 225 -10.71 -18.24 1.49
CA GLN A 225 -10.69 -19.26 2.54
C GLN A 225 -9.39 -20.08 2.60
N ASN A 226 -8.67 -20.20 1.48
CA ASN A 226 -7.41 -20.96 1.39
C ASN A 226 -6.18 -20.16 1.85
N MET A 227 -6.32 -18.87 2.13
CA MET A 227 -5.21 -18.00 2.54
C MET A 227 -4.91 -18.16 4.04
N CYS A 228 -4.50 -19.36 4.45
CA CYS A 228 -4.30 -19.77 5.84
C CYS A 228 -3.21 -19.01 6.60
N GLY A 229 -2.46 -18.14 5.92
CA GLY A 229 -1.49 -17.23 6.50
C GLY A 229 -2.05 -15.83 6.83
N LEU A 230 -3.27 -15.51 6.38
CA LEU A 230 -3.85 -14.17 6.47
C LEU A 230 -4.23 -13.82 7.92
N VAL A 231 -3.75 -12.67 8.39
CA VAL A 231 -3.87 -12.21 9.78
C VAL A 231 -4.85 -11.04 9.88
N GLU A 232 -4.86 -10.16 8.88
CA GLU A 232 -5.75 -8.99 8.84
C GLU A 232 -6.47 -8.92 7.50
N LEU A 233 -7.80 -8.84 7.55
CA LEU A 233 -8.66 -8.66 6.40
C LEU A 233 -9.61 -7.49 6.64
N ASN A 234 -9.64 -6.55 5.70
CA ASN A 234 -10.57 -5.43 5.72
C ASN A 234 -11.48 -5.47 4.49
N LEU A 235 -12.78 -5.63 4.72
CA LEU A 235 -13.87 -5.65 3.74
C LEU A 235 -14.88 -4.52 3.98
N ALA A 236 -14.51 -3.52 4.77
CA ALA A 236 -15.39 -2.40 5.08
C ALA A 236 -15.94 -1.75 3.79
N GLU A 237 -17.23 -1.43 3.76
CA GLU A 237 -17.85 -0.70 2.64
C GLU A 237 -17.72 -1.40 1.25
N CYS A 238 -17.48 -2.72 1.19
CA CYS A 238 -17.44 -3.47 -0.09
C CYS A 238 -18.83 -3.71 -0.73
N GLY A 239 -19.86 -3.01 -0.26
CA GLY A 239 -21.21 -3.05 -0.84
C GLY A 239 -22.10 -4.20 -0.36
N PRO A 240 -23.36 -4.26 -0.82
CA PRO A 240 -24.38 -5.15 -0.26
C PRO A 240 -24.25 -6.61 -0.74
N LYS A 241 -23.32 -6.92 -1.66
CA LYS A 241 -23.17 -8.26 -2.23
C LYS A 241 -22.32 -9.20 -1.39
N ILE A 242 -21.78 -8.71 -0.28
CA ILE A 242 -21.15 -9.52 0.76
C ILE A 242 -22.18 -9.73 1.87
N THR A 243 -22.49 -10.99 2.14
CA THR A 243 -23.48 -11.44 3.11
C THR A 243 -22.85 -12.42 4.11
N ASP A 244 -23.65 -12.96 5.02
CA ASP A 244 -23.22 -14.03 5.92
C ASP A 244 -22.56 -15.21 5.18
N SER A 245 -22.98 -15.53 3.96
CA SER A 245 -22.41 -16.63 3.17
C SER A 245 -20.91 -16.44 2.91
N GLY A 246 -20.51 -15.25 2.43
CA GLY A 246 -19.11 -14.94 2.19
C GLY A 246 -18.30 -14.92 3.48
N VAL A 247 -18.85 -14.35 4.56
CA VAL A 247 -18.14 -14.27 5.83
C VAL A 247 -17.99 -15.64 6.51
N VAL A 248 -18.96 -16.54 6.35
CA VAL A 248 -18.81 -17.96 6.78
C VAL A 248 -17.61 -18.61 6.10
N SER A 249 -17.33 -18.32 4.82
CA SER A 249 -16.10 -18.80 4.17
C SER A 249 -14.83 -18.16 4.76
N ILE A 250 -14.86 -16.87 5.13
CA ILE A 250 -13.75 -16.21 5.83
C ILE A 250 -13.46 -16.90 7.17
N ALA A 251 -14.49 -17.41 7.85
CA ALA A 251 -14.34 -18.10 9.13
C ALA A 251 -13.42 -19.33 9.06
N ALA A 252 -13.21 -19.91 7.86
CA ALA A 252 -12.24 -20.97 7.64
C ALA A 252 -10.77 -20.52 7.80
N ILE A 253 -10.48 -19.22 7.72
CA ILE A 253 -9.15 -18.63 7.85
C ILE A 253 -8.78 -18.52 9.35
N ARG A 254 -8.32 -19.63 9.93
CA ARG A 254 -8.03 -19.75 11.38
C ARG A 254 -6.88 -18.86 11.88
N SER A 255 -6.12 -18.24 10.98
CA SER A 255 -5.02 -17.32 11.32
C SER A 255 -5.47 -15.88 11.59
N LEU A 256 -6.72 -15.53 11.26
CA LEU A 256 -7.22 -14.16 11.40
C LEU A 256 -7.17 -13.66 12.84
N LYS A 257 -6.66 -12.44 13.00
CA LYS A 257 -6.61 -11.67 14.24
C LYS A 257 -7.41 -10.37 14.13
N ARG A 258 -7.48 -9.77 12.95
CA ARG A 258 -8.25 -8.53 12.73
C ARG A 258 -9.15 -8.70 11.53
N LEU A 259 -10.45 -8.49 11.73
CA LEU A 259 -11.44 -8.54 10.67
C LEU A 259 -12.29 -7.27 10.75
N ASN A 260 -12.35 -6.52 9.65
CA ASN A 260 -13.23 -5.37 9.53
C ASN A 260 -14.30 -5.66 8.49
N LEU A 261 -15.56 -5.65 8.93
CA LEU A 261 -16.78 -5.86 8.16
C LEU A 261 -17.70 -4.63 8.23
N SER A 262 -17.20 -3.48 8.69
CA SER A 262 -18.02 -2.30 8.91
C SER A 262 -18.78 -1.90 7.64
N TRP A 263 -20.03 -1.47 7.79
CA TRP A 263 -20.92 -1.05 6.71
C TRP A 263 -21.25 -2.15 5.69
N LEU A 264 -21.08 -3.42 6.06
CA LEU A 264 -21.68 -4.54 5.33
C LEU A 264 -23.10 -4.77 5.84
N ILE A 265 -24.08 -4.16 5.17
CA ILE A 265 -25.47 -4.12 5.63
C ILE A 265 -26.17 -5.49 5.62
N ASN A 266 -25.69 -6.45 4.82
CA ASN A 266 -26.26 -7.80 4.72
C ASN A 266 -25.53 -8.85 5.58
N VAL A 267 -24.73 -8.40 6.55
CA VAL A 267 -24.09 -9.23 7.56
C VAL A 267 -24.95 -9.22 8.83
N THR A 268 -25.31 -10.41 9.33
CA THR A 268 -26.22 -10.58 10.47
C THR A 268 -25.53 -11.32 11.63
N ASN A 269 -26.31 -11.71 12.66
CA ASN A 269 -25.80 -12.51 13.78
C ASN A 269 -25.23 -13.87 13.36
N GLN A 270 -25.62 -14.41 12.20
CA GLN A 270 -25.07 -15.66 11.69
C GLN A 270 -23.55 -15.55 11.48
N THR A 271 -23.08 -14.42 10.95
CA THR A 271 -21.65 -14.11 10.85
C THR A 271 -20.95 -14.15 12.19
N VAL A 272 -21.54 -13.52 13.22
CA VAL A 272 -20.92 -13.45 14.56
C VAL A 272 -20.75 -14.85 15.14
N VAL A 273 -21.77 -15.71 15.03
CA VAL A 273 -21.71 -17.11 15.47
C VAL A 273 -20.61 -17.87 14.72
N ALA A 274 -20.59 -17.78 13.39
CA ALA A 274 -19.61 -18.49 12.57
C ALA A 274 -18.16 -18.10 12.89
N LEU A 275 -17.91 -16.79 13.09
CA LEU A 275 -16.61 -16.26 13.48
C LEU A 275 -16.22 -16.71 14.89
N ALA A 276 -17.15 -16.67 15.85
CA ALA A 276 -16.89 -17.09 17.23
C ALA A 276 -16.51 -18.59 17.32
N GLU A 277 -17.14 -19.44 16.51
CA GLU A 277 -16.87 -20.88 16.49
C GLU A 277 -15.50 -21.23 15.87
N ASN A 278 -15.08 -20.50 14.83
CA ASN A 278 -13.96 -20.90 13.98
C ASN A 278 -12.70 -20.02 14.11
N CYS A 279 -12.86 -18.71 14.32
CA CYS A 279 -11.76 -17.72 14.38
C CYS A 279 -11.26 -17.49 15.82
N ARG A 280 -10.74 -18.53 16.47
CA ARG A 280 -10.30 -18.46 17.89
C ARG A 280 -9.13 -17.51 18.18
N LYS A 281 -8.46 -16.99 17.15
CA LYS A 281 -7.36 -16.03 17.26
C LYS A 281 -7.80 -14.58 17.02
N LEU A 282 -9.09 -14.35 16.79
CA LEU A 282 -9.60 -13.02 16.49
C LEU A 282 -9.47 -12.12 17.73
N GLU A 283 -8.74 -11.01 17.57
CA GLU A 283 -8.46 -10.01 18.61
C GLU A 283 -9.26 -8.72 18.36
N MET A 284 -9.62 -8.43 17.11
CA MET A 284 -10.36 -7.24 16.72
C MET A 284 -11.39 -7.61 15.63
N LEU A 285 -12.64 -7.30 15.91
CA LEU A 285 -13.76 -7.42 14.99
C LEU A 285 -14.49 -6.08 14.94
N ASP A 286 -14.58 -5.49 13.75
CA ASP A 286 -15.36 -4.27 13.51
C ASP A 286 -16.62 -4.60 12.71
N LEU A 287 -17.78 -4.34 13.32
CA LEU A 287 -19.13 -4.51 12.77
C LEU A 287 -19.89 -3.18 12.72
N THR A 288 -19.19 -2.05 12.80
CA THR A 288 -19.80 -0.72 12.80
C THR A 288 -20.69 -0.55 11.57
N GLY A 289 -21.96 -0.18 11.76
CA GLY A 289 -22.89 0.02 10.63
C GLY A 289 -23.41 -1.27 9.97
N CYS A 290 -23.15 -2.46 10.53
CA CYS A 290 -23.84 -3.69 10.14
C CYS A 290 -25.23 -3.78 10.79
N GLU A 291 -26.20 -4.35 10.07
CA GLU A 291 -27.55 -4.58 10.58
C GLU A 291 -27.64 -5.97 11.25
N LEU A 292 -27.14 -6.09 12.48
CA LEU A 292 -27.11 -7.35 13.24
C LEU A 292 -28.50 -7.82 13.76
N GLY A 293 -29.58 -7.52 13.03
CA GLY A 293 -30.92 -8.00 13.32
C GLY A 293 -31.08 -9.47 12.91
N THR A 294 -31.81 -10.26 13.71
CA THR A 294 -32.39 -11.50 13.19
C THR A 294 -33.29 -11.12 12.02
N GLN A 295 -33.04 -11.65 10.82
CA GLN A 295 -34.05 -11.62 9.77
C GLN A 295 -35.28 -12.35 10.32
N HIS A 296 -36.23 -11.61 10.89
CA HIS A 296 -37.59 -12.09 10.91
C HIS A 296 -37.97 -12.23 9.44
N PRO A 297 -38.40 -13.40 8.96
CA PRO A 297 -38.97 -13.48 7.63
C PRO A 297 -40.10 -12.46 7.61
N CYS A 298 -40.00 -11.45 6.73
CA CYS A 298 -41.05 -10.47 6.54
C CYS A 298 -42.38 -11.22 6.44
N SER A 299 -43.23 -11.08 7.47
CA SER A 299 -44.61 -11.51 7.36
C SER A 299 -45.23 -10.69 6.22
N PRO A 300 -45.90 -11.30 5.23
CA PRO A 300 -46.45 -10.59 4.08
C PRO A 300 -47.65 -9.69 4.44
N TYR A 301 -47.94 -9.47 5.72
CA TYR A 301 -49.07 -8.68 6.19
C TYR A 301 -48.64 -7.63 7.20
N GLY A 302 -48.34 -6.45 6.69
CA GLY A 302 -48.16 -5.22 7.49
C GLY A 302 -48.37 -4.02 6.58
N ARG A 303 -49.63 -3.64 6.36
CA ARG A 303 -50.04 -2.36 5.76
C ARG A 303 -50.16 -1.29 6.85
N PRO A 304 -50.12 0.01 6.46
CA PRO A 304 -49.41 1.09 7.16
C PRO A 304 -50.00 1.51 8.50
#